data_AF-A0A2I8VIZ1-F1
#
_entry.id   AF-A0A2I8VIZ1-F1
#
_cell.length_a   1.000
_cell.length_b   1.000
_cell.length_c   1.000
_cell.angle_alpha   90.00
_cell.angle_beta   90.00
_cell.angle_gamma   90.00
#
_symmetry.space_group_name_H-M   'P 1'
#
loop_
_entity.id
_entity.type
_entity.pdbx_description
1 polymer ?
#
loop_
_entity_poly.entity_id
_entity_poly.type
_entity_poly.pdbx_seq_one_letter_code
_entity_poly.pdbx_strand_id
1 'polypeptide(L)'
;MADDSTDGRRVFLVVAVTVVLIAGGIGFFVGANGASVAPTITLFGGLVLPTTPVTMAVYGMLLAVVSLGVLFGLVTLASRFEDVDVDAAEDRE
;
A
#
# COMPACT_ATOMS: atom_id res chain seq x y z
N MET A 1 9.70 -15.14 27.50
CA MET A 1 9.95 -13.72 27.17
C MET A 1 9.61 -13.58 25.70
N ALA A 2 8.34 -13.29 25.41
CA ALA A 2 7.86 -13.12 24.04
C ALA A 2 8.09 -11.67 23.62
N ASP A 3 8.64 -11.44 22.43
CA ASP A 3 8.80 -10.11 21.86
C ASP A 3 7.42 -9.46 21.60
N ASP A 4 7.01 -8.48 22.41
CA ASP A 4 5.83 -7.65 22.12
C ASP A 4 5.99 -6.84 20.82
N SER A 5 7.24 -6.50 20.46
CA SER A 5 7.60 -5.82 19.20
C SER A 5 7.42 -6.72 17.97
N THR A 6 7.53 -8.04 18.12
CA THR A 6 7.33 -9.00 17.03
C THR A 6 5.84 -9.15 16.70
N ASP A 7 4.94 -9.01 17.67
CA ASP A 7 3.50 -9.24 17.46
C ASP A 7 2.85 -8.12 16.62
N GLY A 8 3.10 -6.84 16.93
CA GLY A 8 2.55 -5.72 16.17
C GLY A 8 3.02 -5.70 14.71
N ARG A 9 4.31 -5.93 14.48
CA ARG A 9 4.90 -5.99 13.14
C ARG A 9 4.40 -7.20 12.34
N ARG A 10 4.17 -8.33 13.01
CA ARG A 10 3.62 -9.53 12.38
C ARG A 10 2.16 -9.34 11.99
N VAL A 11 1.33 -8.76 12.85
CA VAL A 11 -0.07 -8.42 12.53
C VAL A 11 -0.13 -7.46 11.35
N PHE A 12 0.68 -6.41 11.35
CA PHE A 12 0.76 -5.48 10.22
C PHE A 12 1.14 -6.18 8.92
N LEU A 13 2.16 -7.05 8.93
CA LEU A 13 2.56 -7.81 7.75
C LEU A 13 1.45 -8.71 7.22
N VAL A 14 0.74 -9.41 8.10
CA VAL A 14 -0.39 -10.26 7.72
C VAL A 14 -1.48 -9.44 7.05
N VAL A 15 -1.84 -8.29 7.63
CA VAL A 15 -2.86 -7.38 7.07
C VAL A 15 -2.40 -6.83 5.71
N ALA A 16 -1.17 -6.33 5.63
CA ALA A 16 -0.61 -5.77 4.40
C ALA A 16 -0.60 -6.79 3.27
N VAL A 17 -0.10 -8.01 3.52
CA VAL A 17 -0.11 -9.10 2.54
C VAL A 17 -1.53 -9.45 2.13
N THR A 18 -2.47 -9.52 3.08
CA THR A 18 -3.87 -9.83 2.79
C THR A 18 -4.49 -8.77 1.87
N VAL A 19 -4.27 -7.48 2.17
CA VAL A 19 -4.76 -6.37 1.34
C VAL A 19 -4.16 -6.43 -0.07
N VAL A 20 -2.86 -6.70 -0.20
CA VAL A 20 -2.18 -6.84 -1.49
C VAL A 20 -2.76 -8.01 -2.30
N LEU A 21 -2.98 -9.16 -1.66
CA LEU A 21 -3.59 -10.32 -2.32
C LEU A 21 -5.02 -10.03 -2.77
N ILE A 22 -5.82 -9.35 -1.95
CA ILE A 22 -7.18 -8.94 -2.32
C ILE A 22 -7.15 -7.97 -3.51
N ALA A 23 -6.27 -6.96 -3.48
CA ALA A 23 -6.11 -6.01 -4.58
C ALA A 23 -5.68 -6.70 -5.88
N GLY A 24 -4.76 -7.66 -5.79
CA GLY A 24 -4.36 -8.51 -6.92
C GLY A 24 -5.52 -9.35 -7.46
N GLY A 25 -6.32 -9.95 -6.57
CA GLY A 25 -7.51 -10.69 -6.95
C GLY A 25 -8.52 -9.82 -7.68
N ILE A 26 -8.84 -8.64 -7.16
CA ILE A 26 -9.73 -7.66 -7.81
C ILE A 26 -9.16 -7.28 -9.18
N GLY A 27 -7.87 -6.93 -9.26
CA GLY A 27 -7.20 -6.60 -10.52
C GLY A 27 -7.28 -7.73 -11.54
N PHE A 28 -7.09 -8.98 -11.11
CA PHE A 28 -7.23 -10.15 -11.97
C PHE A 28 -8.64 -10.23 -12.57
N PHE A 29 -9.68 -10.08 -11.75
CA PHE A 29 -11.08 -10.08 -12.22
C PHE A 29 -11.36 -8.94 -13.19
N VAL A 30 -10.84 -7.74 -12.91
CA VAL A 30 -10.96 -6.58 -13.80
C VAL A 30 -10.28 -6.87 -15.14
N GLY A 31 -9.08 -7.42 -15.16
CA GLY A 31 -8.39 -7.76 -16.41
C GLY A 31 -9.04 -8.92 -17.18
N ALA A 32 -9.61 -9.91 -16.49
CA ALA A 32 -10.30 -11.03 -17.16
C ALA A 32 -11.58 -10.60 -17.88
N ASN A 33 -12.26 -9.56 -17.38
CA ASN A 33 -13.54 -9.10 -17.92
C ASN A 33 -13.43 -7.78 -18.69
N GLY A 34 -12.36 -7.00 -18.50
CA GLY A 34 -12.23 -5.64 -19.01
C GLY A 34 -11.84 -5.55 -20.48
N ALA A 35 -11.20 -6.58 -21.04
CA ALA A 35 -10.69 -6.56 -22.41
C ALA A 35 -11.79 -6.38 -23.48
N SER A 36 -13.01 -6.83 -23.21
CA SER A 36 -14.16 -6.68 -24.10
C SER A 36 -14.75 -5.27 -24.11
N VAL A 37 -14.52 -4.48 -23.06
CA VAL A 37 -15.01 -3.11 -22.91
C VAL A 37 -13.95 -2.10 -23.35
N ALA A 38 -12.72 -2.30 -22.87
CA ALA A 38 -11.58 -1.47 -23.21
C ALA A 38 -10.31 -2.35 -23.24
N PRO A 39 -9.72 -2.64 -24.41
CA PRO A 39 -8.55 -3.53 -24.53
C PRO A 39 -7.26 -2.92 -23.95
N THR A 40 -7.24 -1.61 -23.75
CA THR A 40 -6.14 -0.87 -23.15
C THR A 40 -6.68 0.26 -22.28
N ILE A 41 -5.95 0.58 -21.20
CA ILE A 41 -6.22 1.74 -20.35
C ILE A 41 -5.03 2.68 -20.41
N THR A 42 -5.28 3.98 -20.53
CA THR A 42 -4.25 5.02 -20.40
C THR A 42 -4.24 5.53 -18.97
N LEU A 43 -3.15 5.29 -18.26
CA LEU A 43 -2.88 5.83 -16.93
C LEU A 43 -2.11 7.15 -17.06
N PHE A 44 -2.46 8.12 -16.22
CA PHE A 44 -1.75 9.40 -16.06
C PHE A 44 -1.47 10.14 -17.38
N GLY A 45 -2.31 9.94 -18.40
CA GLY A 45 -2.21 10.61 -19.70
C GLY A 45 -1.10 10.12 -20.64
N GLY A 46 -0.33 9.08 -20.28
CA GLY A 46 0.78 8.61 -21.12
C GLY A 46 1.18 7.14 -20.97
N LEU A 47 0.79 6.47 -19.89
CA LEU A 47 1.13 5.06 -19.67
C LEU A 47 0.00 4.15 -20.15
N VAL A 48 0.20 3.46 -21.27
CA VAL A 48 -0.80 2.55 -21.83
C VAL A 48 -0.57 1.14 -21.29
N LEU A 49 -1.57 0.59 -20.59
CA LEU A 49 -1.54 -0.78 -20.07
C LEU A 49 -2.58 -1.65 -20.77
N PRO A 50 -2.22 -2.89 -21.14
CA PRO A 50 -3.20 -3.86 -21.63
C PRO A 50 -4.11 -4.33 -20.48
N THR A 51 -5.41 -4.46 -20.74
CA THR A 51 -6.41 -4.99 -19.79
C THR A 51 -6.39 -6.51 -19.74
N THR A 52 -5.21 -7.10 -19.51
CA THR A 52 -5.08 -8.54 -19.27
C THR A 52 -5.21 -8.85 -17.78
N PRO A 53 -5.66 -10.07 -17.41
CA PRO A 53 -5.77 -10.48 -16.00
C PRO A 53 -4.46 -10.27 -15.23
N VAL A 54 -3.33 -10.68 -15.80
CA VAL A 54 -2.02 -10.59 -15.14
C VAL A 54 -1.58 -9.14 -14.96
N THR A 55 -1.71 -8.31 -16.01
CA THR A 55 -1.30 -6.89 -15.93
C THR A 55 -2.10 -6.14 -14.88
N MET A 56 -3.41 -6.35 -14.84
CA MET A 56 -4.29 -5.66 -13.89
C MET A 56 -4.11 -6.19 -12.46
N ALA A 57 -3.83 -7.48 -12.27
CA ALA A 57 -3.48 -8.04 -10.96
C ALA A 57 -2.18 -7.41 -10.42
N VAL A 58 -1.13 -7.37 -11.24
CA VAL A 58 0.16 -6.76 -10.86
C VAL A 58 -0.02 -5.27 -10.58
N TYR A 59 -0.78 -4.55 -11.41
CA TYR A 59 -1.10 -3.15 -11.17
C TYR A 59 -1.80 -2.95 -9.82
N GLY A 60 -2.84 -3.73 -9.52
CA GLY A 60 -3.56 -3.65 -8.24
C GLY A 60 -2.66 -3.95 -7.04
N MET A 61 -1.80 -4.97 -7.13
CA MET A 61 -0.83 -5.30 -6.08
C MET A 61 0.18 -4.18 -5.86
N LEU A 62 0.78 -3.64 -6.93
CA LEU A 62 1.75 -2.56 -6.84
C LEU A 62 1.12 -1.30 -6.26
N LEU A 63 -0.09 -0.96 -6.71
CA LEU A 63 -0.84 0.18 -6.19
C LEU A 63 -1.09 0.02 -4.69
N ALA A 64 -1.54 -1.15 -4.23
CA ALA A 64 -1.75 -1.42 -2.81
C ALA A 64 -0.46 -1.31 -1.98
N VAL A 65 0.65 -1.89 -2.45
CA VAL A 65 1.97 -1.79 -1.79
C VAL A 65 2.41 -0.33 -1.67
N VAL A 66 2.30 0.43 -2.76
CA VAL A 66 2.68 1.86 -2.78
C VAL A 66 1.78 2.65 -1.84
N SER A 67 0.47 2.47 -1.89
CA SER A 67 -0.47 3.18 -1.02
C SER A 67 -0.21 2.88 0.46
N LEU A 68 -0.07 1.61 0.83
CA LEU A 68 0.24 1.22 2.21
C LEU A 68 1.59 1.78 2.67
N GLY A 69 2.62 1.69 1.82
CA GLY A 69 3.95 2.22 2.11
C GLY A 69 3.95 3.74 2.29
N VAL A 70 3.20 4.47 1.45
CA VAL A 70 3.04 5.92 1.57
C VAL A 70 2.31 6.27 2.86
N LEU A 71 1.16 5.66 3.14
CA LEU A 71 0.39 5.95 4.35
C LEU A 71 1.19 5.67 5.61
N PHE A 72 1.83 4.50 5.69
CA PHE A 72 2.67 4.13 6.83
C PHE A 72 3.90 5.02 6.95
N GLY A 73 4.53 5.37 5.82
CA GLY A 73 5.66 6.29 5.78
C GLY A 73 5.29 7.68 6.27
N LEU A 74 4.12 8.20 5.89
CA LEU A 74 3.60 9.49 6.37
C LEU A 74 3.33 9.46 7.88
N VAL A 75 2.72 8.38 8.39
CA VAL A 75 2.50 8.21 9.84
C VAL A 75 3.82 8.18 10.59
N THR A 76 4.78 7.38 10.11
CA THR A 76 6.13 7.30 10.71
C THR A 76 6.83 8.65 10.73
N LEU A 77 6.69 9.42 9.65
CA LEU A 77 7.27 10.75 9.55
C LEU A 77 6.60 11.74 10.52
N ALA A 78 5.27 11.70 10.66
CA ALA A 78 4.53 12.55 11.58
C ALA A 78 4.89 12.26 13.05
N SER A 79 4.94 10.98 13.44
CA SER A 79 5.29 10.59 14.82
C SER A 79 6.69 11.08 15.22
N ARG A 80 7.64 11.12 14.27
CA ARG A 80 8.97 11.66 14.54
C ARG A 80 8.96 13.15 14.90
N PHE A 81 8.02 13.93 14.38
CA PHE A 81 7.93 15.36 14.72
C PHE A 81 7.29 15.57 16.09
N GLU A 82 6.33 14.72 16.48
CA GLU A 82 5.73 14.76 17.83
C GLU A 82 6.78 14.47 18.92
N ASP A 83 7.70 13.53 18.69
CA ASP A 83 8.78 13.23 19.64
C ASP A 83 9.71 14.44 19.88
N VAL A 84 9.97 15.26 18.85
CA VAL A 84 10.90 16.41 18.93
C VAL A 84 10.30 17.59 19.71
N ASP A 85 8.97 17.78 19.66
CA ASP A 85 8.30 18.87 20.36
C ASP A 85 8.19 18.63 21.88
N VAL A 86 8.16 17.37 22.32
CA VAL A 86 8.11 16.98 23.75
C VAL A 86 9.45 17.23 24.44
N ASP A 87 10.57 16.81 23.85
CA ASP A 87 11.93 17.02 24.40
C ASP A 87 12.26 18.52 24.57
N ALA A 88 11.80 19.36 23.64
CA ALA A 88 12.02 20.81 23.69
C ALA A 88 11.16 21.55 24.74
N ALA A 89 10.13 20.89 25.28
CA ALA A 89 9.32 21.39 26.38
C ALA A 89 9.87 20.96 27.75
N GLU A 90 10.41 19.74 27.87
CA GLU A 90 11.01 19.19 29.11
C GLU A 90 12.28 19.96 29.52
N ASP A 91 13.11 20.38 28.57
CA ASP A 91 14.38 21.11 28.83
C ASP A 91 14.16 22.56 29.35
N ARG A 92 12.90 22.99 29.50
CA ARG A 92 12.53 24.34 29.98
C ARG A 92 11.92 24.37 31.38
N GLU A 93 11.71 23.23 32.03
CA GLU A 93 11.28 23.11 33.44
C GLU A 93 12.45 22.82 34.38
#